data_AF-A0A6I5NYL9-F1
#
_entry.id   AF-A0A6I5NYL9-F1
#
_cell.length_a   1.000
_cell.length_b   1.000
_cell.length_c   1.000
_cell.angle_alpha   90.00
_cell.angle_beta   90.00
_cell.angle_gamma   90.00
#
_symmetry.space_group_name_H-M   'P 1'
#
loop_
_entity.id
_entity.type
_entity.pdbx_description
1 polymer ?
#
loop_
_entity_poly.entity_id
_entity_poly.type
_entity_poly.pdbx_seq_one_letter_code
_entity_poly.pdbx_strand_id
1 'polypeptide(L)'
;MVWRTHIGDRILEGVEAEVYLHATQAAVDRLFSLESLNDELDWGTGNRLFEKASFAQKIYFVHACLSALLSPDIPAPTLTHVLEAAAYFPLAFSRAAVEEEITFSEQGGWYEGPAKDVEYFHREMLWKVYERLIRPSYDALEEDPEDEDFEDEDFVDVYEGFTLHTINIKPWEAIIESLMERIFWDRDWRISTQLPELLDGVEESFVETTGLTEEYLSNRLPKVTEKEAMSLLRNIHDWRVEISE
;
A
#
# COMPACT_ATOMS: atom_id res chain seq x y z
N MET A 1 -0.94 18.55 6.99
CA MET A 1 -1.67 17.39 7.53
C MET A 1 -0.67 16.27 7.75
N VAL A 2 -0.75 15.58 8.88
CA VAL A 2 0.03 14.36 9.19
C VAL A 2 -0.81 13.16 8.73
N TRP A 3 -0.23 11.99 8.47
CA TRP A 3 -0.97 10.73 8.25
C TRP A 3 -1.85 10.45 9.46
N ARG A 4 -3.10 10.93 9.42
CA ARG A 4 -4.06 10.86 10.51
C ARG A 4 -5.06 9.77 10.21
N THR A 5 -5.16 8.83 11.13
CA THR A 5 -6.12 7.72 11.08
C THR A 5 -6.96 7.72 12.35
N HIS A 6 -7.95 6.82 12.42
CA HIS A 6 -8.73 6.58 13.64
C HIS A 6 -7.85 6.15 14.85
N ILE A 7 -6.60 5.75 14.61
CA ILE A 7 -5.59 5.35 15.59
C ILE A 7 -4.47 6.41 15.78
N GLY A 8 -4.62 7.63 15.26
CA GLY A 8 -3.74 8.78 15.55
C GLY A 8 -2.81 9.19 14.39
N ASP A 9 -1.78 9.99 14.71
CA ASP A 9 -0.68 10.33 13.79
C ASP A 9 0.19 9.06 13.62
N ARG A 10 0.35 8.57 12.37
CA ARG A 10 0.86 7.22 12.13
C ARG A 10 2.34 7.15 11.80
N ILE A 11 3.00 6.29 12.57
CA ILE A 11 4.28 5.66 12.26
C ILE A 11 3.98 4.16 12.32
N LEU A 12 4.40 3.42 11.30
CA LEU A 12 4.21 1.97 11.25
C LEU A 12 5.21 1.31 12.20
N GLU A 13 4.76 0.29 12.91
CA GLU A 13 5.58 -0.44 13.89
C GLU A 13 5.45 -1.96 13.69
N GLY A 14 6.38 -2.73 14.24
CA GLY A 14 6.32 -4.19 14.23
C GLY A 14 6.08 -4.80 12.84
N VAL A 15 5.04 -5.64 12.72
CA VAL A 15 4.75 -6.39 11.49
C VAL A 15 4.24 -5.51 10.34
N GLU A 16 3.50 -4.43 10.62
CA GLU A 16 3.04 -3.53 9.56
C GLU A 16 4.21 -2.76 8.93
N ALA A 17 5.18 -2.33 9.74
CA ALA A 17 6.41 -1.71 9.26
C ALA A 17 7.25 -2.66 8.41
N GLU A 18 7.43 -3.90 8.88
CA GLU A 18 8.21 -4.93 8.19
C GLU A 18 7.61 -5.23 6.80
N VAL A 19 6.31 -5.48 6.75
CA VAL A 19 5.60 -5.79 5.50
C VAL A 19 5.59 -4.60 4.56
N TYR A 20 5.32 -3.39 5.07
CA TYR A 20 5.31 -2.19 4.25
C TYR A 20 6.69 -1.88 3.66
N LEU A 21 7.77 -2.05 4.44
CA LEU A 21 9.14 -1.90 3.93
C LEU A 21 9.43 -2.92 2.82
N HIS A 22 9.14 -4.20 3.06
CA HIS A 22 9.38 -5.25 2.06
C HIS A 22 8.59 -5.02 0.79
N ALA A 23 7.30 -4.69 0.91
CA ALA A 23 6.45 -4.34 -0.23
C ALA A 23 7.02 -3.14 -0.99
N THR A 24 7.51 -2.12 -0.27
CA THR A 24 8.12 -0.93 -0.88
C THR A 24 9.37 -1.30 -1.67
N GLN A 25 10.29 -2.07 -1.08
CA GLN A 25 11.53 -2.49 -1.72
C GLN A 25 11.27 -3.32 -2.99
N ALA A 26 10.36 -4.30 -2.91
CA ALA A 26 9.97 -5.12 -4.05
C ALA A 26 9.27 -4.30 -5.15
N ALA A 27 8.41 -3.35 -4.76
CA ALA A 27 7.71 -2.49 -5.71
C ALA A 27 8.68 -1.57 -6.47
N VAL A 28 9.70 -1.01 -5.79
CA VAL A 28 10.71 -0.16 -6.47
C VAL A 28 11.68 -0.98 -7.32
N ASP A 29 11.99 -2.22 -6.95
CA ASP A 29 12.73 -3.17 -7.79
C ASP A 29 11.98 -3.48 -9.08
N ARG A 30 10.68 -3.73 -8.97
CA ARG A 30 9.80 -3.93 -10.13
C ARG A 30 9.74 -2.68 -11.01
N LEU A 31 9.60 -1.50 -10.40
CA LEU A 31 9.56 -0.23 -11.11
C LEU A 31 10.86 0.04 -11.86
N PHE A 32 12.02 -0.23 -11.24
CA PHE A 32 13.33 -0.10 -11.88
C PHE A 32 13.53 -1.08 -13.04
N SER A 33 13.00 -2.30 -12.89
CA SER A 33 13.02 -3.31 -13.95
C SER A 33 12.20 -2.87 -15.17
N LEU A 34 11.00 -2.32 -14.96
CA LEU A 34 10.13 -1.83 -16.03
C LEU A 34 10.73 -0.61 -16.75
N GLU A 35 11.31 0.32 -16.01
CA GLU A 35 12.03 1.48 -16.58
C GLU A 35 13.16 1.00 -17.51
N SER A 36 13.91 -0.02 -17.09
CA SER A 36 15.00 -0.60 -17.88
C SER A 36 14.51 -1.30 -19.16
N LEU A 37 13.27 -1.79 -19.17
CA LEU A 37 12.63 -2.44 -20.31
C LEU A 37 11.84 -1.45 -21.19
N ASN A 38 11.72 -0.18 -20.77
CA ASN A 38 10.85 0.82 -21.37
C ASN A 38 9.41 0.31 -21.52
N ASP A 39 8.92 -0.32 -20.45
CA ASP A 39 7.58 -0.88 -20.35
C ASP A 39 6.74 -0.10 -19.32
N GLU A 40 5.43 -0.05 -19.55
CA GLU A 40 4.49 0.65 -18.67
C GLU A 40 3.52 -0.35 -18.06
N LEU A 41 3.41 -0.33 -16.73
CA LEU A 41 2.45 -1.13 -15.98
C LEU A 41 1.46 -0.21 -15.28
N ASP A 42 0.18 -0.58 -15.33
CA ASP A 42 -0.82 -0.01 -14.42
C ASP A 42 -0.61 -0.63 -13.03
N TRP A 43 -0.19 0.22 -12.10
CA TRP A 43 0.10 -0.20 -10.73
C TRP A 43 -1.16 -0.34 -9.87
N GLY A 44 -2.34 0.02 -10.39
CA GLY A 44 -3.60 -0.09 -9.67
C GLY A 44 -3.75 0.90 -8.52
N THR A 45 -2.94 1.97 -8.48
CA THR A 45 -3.06 3.00 -7.42
C THR A 45 -4.35 3.79 -7.54
N GLY A 46 -4.91 3.86 -8.75
CA GLY A 46 -6.12 4.63 -9.04
C GLY A 46 -5.85 6.14 -9.03
N ASN A 47 -4.60 6.57 -9.18
CA ASN A 47 -4.22 7.97 -9.25
C ASN A 47 -3.44 8.25 -10.53
N ARG A 48 -4.09 8.97 -11.46
CA ARG A 48 -3.55 9.20 -12.80
C ARG A 48 -2.28 10.03 -12.81
N LEU A 49 -2.09 10.92 -11.84
CA LEU A 49 -0.89 11.76 -11.77
C LEU A 49 0.30 10.97 -11.27
N PHE A 50 0.10 10.14 -10.25
CA PHE A 50 1.14 9.22 -9.77
C PHE A 50 1.50 8.19 -10.85
N GLU A 51 0.51 7.59 -11.50
CA GLU A 51 0.74 6.60 -12.57
C GLU A 51 1.53 7.18 -13.75
N LYS A 52 1.25 8.43 -14.13
CA LYS A 52 1.97 9.16 -15.19
C LYS A 52 3.27 9.81 -14.75
N ALA A 53 3.58 9.84 -13.45
CA ALA A 53 4.83 10.40 -12.97
C ALA A 53 6.01 9.60 -13.53
N SER A 54 7.12 10.29 -13.82
CA SER A 54 8.34 9.63 -14.27
C SER A 54 8.89 8.71 -13.19
N PHE A 55 9.76 7.76 -13.56
CA PHE A 55 10.50 6.92 -12.61
C PHE A 55 11.10 7.75 -11.47
N ALA A 56 11.81 8.84 -11.82
CA ALA A 56 12.46 9.70 -10.85
C ALA A 56 11.47 10.32 -9.83
N GLN A 57 10.29 10.73 -10.31
CA GLN A 57 9.24 11.30 -9.47
C GLN A 57 8.58 10.26 -8.57
N LYS A 58 8.30 9.06 -9.09
CA LYS A 58 7.74 7.95 -8.31
C LYS A 58 8.69 7.57 -7.16
N ILE A 59 9.98 7.40 -7.44
CA ILE A 59 10.99 7.11 -6.40
C ILE A 59 11.05 8.21 -5.35
N TYR A 60 10.98 9.48 -5.76
CA TYR A 60 10.95 10.60 -4.82
C TYR A 60 9.76 10.53 -3.86
N PHE A 61 8.54 10.33 -4.38
CA PHE A 61 7.35 10.26 -3.54
C PHE A 61 7.36 9.03 -2.64
N VAL A 62 7.71 7.86 -3.17
CA VAL A 62 7.79 6.62 -2.39
C VAL A 62 8.82 6.76 -1.27
N HIS A 63 10.00 7.33 -1.53
CA HIS A 63 11.00 7.61 -0.49
C HIS A 63 10.45 8.55 0.60
N ALA A 64 9.77 9.62 0.21
CA ALA A 64 9.20 10.58 1.15
C ALA A 64 8.17 9.92 2.07
N CYS A 65 7.28 9.09 1.51
CA CYS A 65 6.28 8.35 2.27
C CYS A 65 6.91 7.29 3.18
N LEU A 66 7.81 6.47 2.65
CA LEU A 66 8.55 5.46 3.42
C LEU A 66 9.27 6.09 4.62
N SER A 67 9.97 7.20 4.39
CA SER A 67 10.75 7.87 5.43
C SER A 67 9.87 8.37 6.56
N ALA A 68 8.74 9.00 6.24
CA ALA A 68 7.81 9.51 7.24
C ALA A 68 7.04 8.40 7.97
N LEU A 69 6.70 7.30 7.28
CA LEU A 69 5.95 6.19 7.87
C LEU A 69 6.82 5.28 8.74
N LEU A 70 8.12 5.20 8.48
CA LEU A 70 9.03 4.31 9.22
C LEU A 70 10.01 5.01 10.16
N SER A 71 10.01 6.35 10.24
CA SER A 71 10.89 7.10 11.13
C SER A 71 10.14 8.18 11.91
N PRO A 72 10.06 8.09 13.25
CA PRO A 72 9.42 9.11 14.09
C PRO A 72 10.05 10.51 13.95
N ASP A 73 11.35 10.56 13.65
CA ASP A 73 12.11 11.80 13.59
C ASP A 73 11.88 12.57 12.28
N ILE A 74 11.26 11.94 11.28
CA ILE A 74 11.02 12.53 9.98
C ILE A 74 9.55 13.01 9.94
N PRO A 75 9.30 14.33 9.84
CA PRO A 75 7.93 14.82 9.77
C PRO A 75 7.24 14.35 8.49
N ALA A 76 5.95 14.03 8.61
CA ALA A 76 5.13 13.71 7.45
C ALA A 76 5.15 14.87 6.43
N PRO A 77 5.31 14.57 5.12
CA PRO A 77 5.22 15.59 4.10
C PRO A 77 3.80 16.18 4.09
N THR A 78 3.65 17.39 3.53
CA THR A 78 2.31 17.94 3.27
C THR A 78 1.56 16.98 2.35
N LEU A 79 0.49 16.36 2.86
CA LEU A 79 -0.30 15.41 2.10
C LEU A 79 -0.91 16.06 0.85
N THR A 80 -0.76 15.35 -0.26
CA THR A 80 -1.42 15.62 -1.54
C THR A 80 -1.95 14.29 -2.05
N HIS A 81 -2.93 14.34 -2.94
CA HIS A 81 -3.49 13.12 -3.54
C HIS A 81 -2.41 12.25 -4.23
N VAL A 82 -1.30 12.85 -4.71
CA VAL A 82 -0.17 12.12 -5.31
C VAL A 82 0.71 11.43 -4.27
N LEU A 83 0.99 12.09 -3.13
CA LEU A 83 1.75 11.49 -2.03
C LEU A 83 0.98 10.35 -1.37
N GLU A 84 -0.33 10.49 -1.22
CA GLU A 84 -1.19 9.41 -0.72
C GLU A 84 -1.21 8.21 -1.66
N ALA A 85 -1.32 8.44 -2.98
CA ALA A 85 -1.17 7.37 -3.95
C ALA A 85 0.21 6.69 -3.89
N ALA A 86 1.28 7.46 -3.64
CA ALA A 86 2.62 6.92 -3.46
C ALA A 86 2.80 6.12 -2.15
N ALA A 87 2.07 6.48 -1.09
CA ALA A 87 2.01 5.68 0.13
C ALA A 87 1.17 4.41 -0.05
N TYR A 88 0.16 4.44 -0.93
CA TYR A 88 -0.65 3.26 -1.25
C TYR A 88 0.07 2.31 -2.22
N PHE A 89 0.99 2.82 -3.02
CA PHE A 89 1.71 2.08 -4.07
C PHE A 89 2.30 0.73 -3.61
N PRO A 90 3.01 0.61 -2.46
CA PRO A 90 3.49 -0.68 -1.97
C PRO A 90 2.38 -1.71 -1.73
N LEU A 91 1.22 -1.26 -1.21
CA LEU A 91 0.06 -2.12 -0.96
C LEU A 91 -0.62 -2.56 -2.26
N ALA A 92 -0.74 -1.65 -3.23
CA ALA A 92 -1.23 -1.97 -4.57
C ALA A 92 -0.31 -2.99 -5.26
N PHE A 93 1.01 -2.86 -5.12
CA PHE A 93 1.98 -3.84 -5.59
C PHE A 93 1.80 -5.20 -4.90
N SER A 94 1.61 -5.24 -3.57
CA SER A 94 1.37 -6.49 -2.85
C SER A 94 0.14 -7.23 -3.37
N ARG A 95 -0.94 -6.52 -3.71
CA ARG A 95 -2.12 -7.13 -4.33
C ARG A 95 -1.77 -7.79 -5.67
N ALA A 96 -1.15 -7.03 -6.57
CA ALA A 96 -0.77 -7.53 -7.89
C ALA A 96 0.18 -8.74 -7.79
N ALA A 97 1.14 -8.69 -6.86
CA ALA A 97 2.08 -9.78 -6.63
C ALA A 97 1.39 -11.06 -6.11
N VAL A 98 0.39 -10.94 -5.25
CA VAL A 98 -0.41 -12.09 -4.80
C VAL A 98 -1.29 -12.64 -5.92
N GLU A 99 -1.90 -11.78 -6.74
CA GLU A 99 -2.67 -12.20 -7.92
C GLU A 99 -1.78 -12.97 -8.92
N GLU A 100 -0.54 -12.50 -9.12
CA GLU A 100 0.47 -13.22 -9.90
C GLU A 100 0.80 -14.58 -9.27
N GLU A 101 1.12 -14.65 -7.97
CA GLU A 101 1.39 -15.92 -7.26
C GLU A 101 0.23 -16.93 -7.39
N ILE A 102 -1.01 -16.47 -7.21
CA ILE A 102 -2.21 -17.32 -7.36
C ILE A 102 -2.32 -17.85 -8.78
N THR A 103 -2.21 -16.96 -9.77
CA THR A 103 -2.27 -17.31 -11.20
C THR A 103 -1.22 -18.38 -11.53
N PHE A 104 -0.03 -18.25 -10.96
CA PHE A 104 1.05 -19.22 -11.15
C PHE A 104 0.81 -20.56 -10.45
N SER A 105 0.29 -20.55 -9.22
CA SER A 105 -0.11 -21.79 -8.53
C SER A 105 -1.19 -22.55 -9.32
N GLU A 106 -2.16 -21.86 -9.91
CA GLU A 106 -3.21 -22.49 -10.73
C GLU A 106 -2.68 -23.12 -12.03
N GLN A 107 -1.60 -22.59 -12.59
CA GLN A 107 -0.95 -23.09 -13.80
C GLN A 107 0.02 -24.26 -13.55
N GLY A 108 0.15 -24.72 -12.30
CA GLY A 108 1.03 -25.83 -11.94
C GLY A 108 2.45 -25.43 -11.52
N GLY A 109 2.68 -24.13 -11.26
CA GLY A 109 3.94 -23.60 -10.74
C GLY A 109 5.04 -23.36 -11.79
N TRP A 110 5.99 -22.47 -11.48
CA TRP A 110 7.14 -22.13 -12.34
C TRP A 110 8.30 -23.13 -12.22
N TYR A 111 8.39 -23.85 -11.10
CA TYR A 111 9.64 -24.47 -10.66
C TYR A 111 9.48 -25.94 -10.27
N GLU A 112 10.21 -26.81 -10.96
CA GLU A 112 10.59 -28.11 -10.40
C GLU A 112 11.91 -27.91 -9.61
N GLY A 113 11.84 -27.76 -8.27
CA GLY A 113 13.04 -27.64 -7.43
C GLY A 113 12.92 -26.74 -6.19
N PRO A 114 14.05 -26.35 -5.56
CA PRO A 114 14.08 -25.55 -4.31
C PRO A 114 13.54 -24.12 -4.44
N ALA A 115 13.23 -23.66 -5.66
CA ALA A 115 12.53 -22.39 -5.89
C ALA A 115 11.01 -22.48 -5.58
N LYS A 116 10.54 -23.60 -5.03
CA LYS A 116 9.18 -23.69 -4.46
C LYS A 116 9.01 -22.80 -3.23
N ASP A 117 10.10 -22.52 -2.50
CA ASP A 117 10.09 -21.66 -1.31
C ASP A 117 9.80 -20.18 -1.62
N VAL A 118 9.88 -19.76 -2.91
CA VAL A 118 9.48 -18.41 -3.34
C VAL A 118 8.08 -18.37 -3.99
N GLU A 119 7.39 -19.51 -4.09
CA GLU A 119 6.07 -19.60 -4.72
C GLU A 119 4.99 -18.80 -3.97
N TYR A 120 5.20 -18.62 -2.66
CA TYR A 120 4.24 -17.99 -1.74
C TYR A 120 4.81 -16.78 -1.02
N PHE A 121 5.91 -16.20 -1.50
CA PHE A 121 6.67 -15.18 -0.76
C PHE A 121 5.81 -13.98 -0.32
N HIS A 122 5.01 -13.42 -1.21
CA HIS A 122 4.15 -12.29 -0.93
C HIS A 122 2.97 -12.69 -0.04
N ARG A 123 2.38 -13.87 -0.29
CA ARG A 123 1.36 -14.43 0.61
C ARG A 123 1.88 -14.71 2.02
N GLU A 124 3.11 -15.18 2.19
CA GLU A 124 3.74 -15.38 3.50
C GLU A 124 3.89 -14.07 4.27
N MET A 125 4.27 -12.98 3.59
CA MET A 125 4.36 -11.67 4.21
C MET A 125 2.99 -11.18 4.70
N LEU A 126 1.95 -11.28 3.88
CA LEU A 126 0.58 -10.92 4.29
C LEU A 126 0.02 -11.87 5.35
N TRP A 127 0.42 -13.15 5.34
CA TRP A 127 0.02 -14.11 6.34
C TRP A 127 0.52 -13.71 7.74
N LYS A 128 1.74 -13.19 7.86
CA LYS A 128 2.24 -12.64 9.14
C LYS A 128 1.37 -11.49 9.67
N VAL A 129 0.86 -10.64 8.77
CA VAL A 129 -0.06 -9.56 9.12
C VAL A 129 -1.37 -10.13 9.64
N TYR A 130 -1.94 -11.09 8.91
CA TYR A 130 -3.15 -11.79 9.33
C TYR A 130 -2.98 -12.38 10.74
N GLU A 131 -1.94 -13.19 10.96
CA GLU A 131 -1.71 -13.86 12.25
C GLU A 131 -1.55 -12.90 13.42
N ARG A 132 -0.91 -11.75 13.22
CA ARG A 132 -0.56 -10.84 14.31
C ARG A 132 -1.56 -9.71 14.54
N LEU A 133 -2.24 -9.23 13.49
CA LEU A 133 -3.09 -8.04 13.56
C LEU A 133 -4.57 -8.34 13.39
N ILE A 134 -4.94 -9.38 12.62
CA ILE A 134 -6.34 -9.62 12.22
C ILE A 134 -6.91 -10.82 12.95
N ARG A 135 -6.18 -11.94 12.96
CA ARG A 135 -6.59 -13.20 13.59
C ARG A 135 -6.99 -13.05 15.06
N PRO A 136 -6.29 -12.29 15.92
CA PRO A 136 -6.72 -12.15 17.31
C PRO A 136 -8.12 -11.53 17.46
N SER A 137 -8.48 -10.59 16.57
CA SER A 137 -9.82 -9.99 16.55
C SER A 137 -10.86 -10.95 15.99
N TYR A 138 -10.49 -11.69 14.94
CA TYR A 138 -11.35 -12.72 14.34
C TYR A 138 -11.67 -13.86 15.33
N ASP A 139 -10.66 -14.42 15.99
CA ASP A 139 -10.81 -15.51 16.98
C ASP A 139 -11.68 -15.03 18.17
N ALA A 140 -11.56 -13.77 18.58
CA ALA A 140 -12.40 -13.20 19.65
C ALA A 140 -13.89 -13.07 19.26
N LEU A 141 -14.17 -12.77 17.98
CA LEU A 141 -15.55 -12.69 17.46
C LEU A 141 -16.18 -14.09 17.31
N GLU A 142 -15.41 -15.12 16.94
CA GLU A 142 -15.91 -16.50 16.90
C GLU A 142 -16.26 -17.06 18.29
N GLU A 143 -15.53 -16.65 19.33
CA GLU A 143 -15.73 -17.15 20.70
C GLU A 143 -16.96 -16.56 21.42
N ASP A 144 -17.43 -15.36 21.02
CA ASP A 144 -18.59 -14.69 21.62
C ASP A 144 -19.62 -14.22 20.56
N PRO A 145 -20.39 -15.16 19.97
CA PRO A 145 -21.37 -14.84 18.94
C PRO A 145 -22.64 -14.14 19.46
N GLU A 146 -22.75 -13.87 20.77
CA GLU A 146 -23.91 -13.22 21.40
C GLU A 146 -23.81 -11.68 21.43
N ASP A 147 -22.70 -11.09 20.98
CA ASP A 147 -22.60 -9.65 20.72
C ASP A 147 -23.37 -9.30 19.41
N GLU A 148 -24.71 -9.28 19.52
CA GLU A 148 -25.69 -9.02 18.43
C GLU A 148 -25.51 -7.65 17.72
N ASP A 149 -24.57 -6.80 18.17
CA ASP A 149 -24.30 -5.47 17.62
C ASP A 149 -23.18 -5.45 16.53
N PHE A 150 -22.51 -6.58 16.25
CA PHE A 150 -21.55 -6.69 15.14
C PHE A 150 -22.25 -7.09 13.84
N GLU A 151 -22.77 -6.11 13.09
CA GLU A 151 -23.33 -6.27 11.74
C GLU A 151 -22.26 -6.56 10.65
N ASP A 152 -21.25 -7.37 10.93
CA ASP A 152 -20.20 -7.74 9.97
C ASP A 152 -20.18 -9.27 9.75
N GLU A 153 -21.33 -9.88 9.45
CA GLU A 153 -21.40 -11.27 8.94
C GLU A 153 -20.43 -11.45 7.74
N ASP A 154 -20.27 -10.40 6.93
CA ASP A 154 -19.33 -10.35 5.81
C ASP A 154 -17.84 -10.45 6.23
N PHE A 155 -17.46 -10.06 7.46
CA PHE A 155 -16.07 -10.12 7.93
C PHE A 155 -15.67 -11.55 8.35
N VAL A 156 -16.59 -12.27 9.00
CA VAL A 156 -16.33 -13.66 9.45
C VAL A 156 -16.26 -14.60 8.23
N ASP A 157 -17.18 -14.44 7.28
CA ASP A 157 -17.25 -15.26 6.07
C ASP A 157 -16.01 -15.12 5.17
N VAL A 158 -15.31 -13.99 5.21
CA VAL A 158 -14.12 -13.76 4.38
C VAL A 158 -12.95 -14.68 4.77
N TYR A 159 -12.79 -15.01 6.05
CA TYR A 159 -11.66 -15.79 6.53
C TYR A 159 -11.97 -17.27 6.79
N GLU A 160 -13.19 -17.73 6.49
CA GLU A 160 -13.57 -19.13 6.65
C GLU A 160 -12.65 -20.05 5.81
N GLY A 161 -11.95 -20.96 6.48
CA GLY A 161 -11.00 -21.88 5.83
C GLY A 161 -9.78 -21.18 5.21
N PHE A 162 -9.49 -19.94 5.60
CA PHE A 162 -8.36 -19.18 5.09
C PHE A 162 -7.03 -19.77 5.56
N THR A 163 -6.12 -20.01 4.60
CA THR A 163 -4.78 -20.52 4.85
C THR A 163 -3.77 -19.82 3.95
N LEU A 164 -2.47 -19.99 4.24
CA LEU A 164 -1.38 -19.50 3.38
C LEU A 164 -1.52 -19.89 1.90
N HIS A 165 -2.13 -21.04 1.62
CA HIS A 165 -2.26 -21.58 0.27
C HIS A 165 -3.59 -21.22 -0.40
N THR A 166 -4.42 -20.40 0.24
CA THR A 166 -5.72 -19.99 -0.33
C THR A 166 -5.52 -19.27 -1.65
N ILE A 167 -6.23 -19.75 -2.68
CA ILE A 167 -6.22 -19.19 -4.05
C ILE A 167 -7.32 -18.16 -4.28
N ASN A 168 -8.30 -18.05 -3.37
CA ASN A 168 -9.26 -16.96 -3.39
C ASN A 168 -8.53 -15.66 -3.05
N ILE A 169 -8.64 -14.63 -3.89
CA ILE A 169 -7.98 -13.34 -3.70
C ILE A 169 -8.62 -12.50 -2.58
N LYS A 170 -9.92 -12.70 -2.30
CA LYS A 170 -10.68 -11.84 -1.37
C LYS A 170 -10.09 -11.72 0.04
N PRO A 171 -9.66 -12.81 0.71
CA PRO A 171 -9.10 -12.70 2.06
C PRO A 171 -7.77 -11.95 2.05
N TRP A 172 -6.98 -12.09 0.97
CA TRP A 172 -5.75 -11.34 0.78
C TRP A 172 -6.01 -9.84 0.56
N GLU A 173 -7.03 -9.50 -0.24
CA GLU A 173 -7.48 -8.12 -0.41
C GLU A 173 -7.95 -7.51 0.92
N ALA A 174 -8.67 -8.26 1.75
CA ALA A 174 -9.10 -7.80 3.07
C ALA A 174 -7.92 -7.53 4.02
N ILE A 175 -6.84 -8.32 3.96
CA ILE A 175 -5.61 -8.04 4.72
C ILE A 175 -4.95 -6.75 4.24
N ILE A 176 -4.86 -6.56 2.91
CA ILE A 176 -4.28 -5.35 2.31
C ILE A 176 -5.11 -4.11 2.67
N GLU A 177 -6.44 -4.24 2.64
CA GLU A 177 -7.38 -3.21 3.05
C GLU A 177 -7.19 -2.86 4.54
N SER A 178 -7.07 -3.86 5.41
CA SER A 178 -6.77 -3.65 6.83
C SER A 178 -5.43 -2.92 7.05
N LEU A 179 -4.40 -3.18 6.22
CA LEU A 179 -3.15 -2.42 6.24
C LEU A 179 -3.31 -1.00 5.69
N MET A 180 -4.19 -0.81 4.71
CA MET A 180 -4.46 0.49 4.12
C MET A 180 -5.18 1.40 5.11
N GLU A 181 -6.21 0.92 5.82
CA GLU A 181 -6.94 1.65 6.86
C GLU A 181 -6.06 2.09 8.05
N ARG A 182 -4.88 1.46 8.16
CA ARG A 182 -3.85 1.82 9.14
C ARG A 182 -2.98 2.99 8.71
N ILE A 183 -3.00 3.36 7.43
CA ILE A 183 -2.26 4.51 6.87
C ILE A 183 -3.22 5.65 6.51
N PHE A 184 -4.42 5.31 6.01
CA PHE A 184 -5.38 6.24 5.44
C PHE A 184 -6.72 6.22 6.19
N TRP A 185 -7.40 7.36 6.16
CA TRP A 185 -8.75 7.51 6.72
C TRP A 185 -9.84 7.45 5.63
N ASP A 186 -9.49 7.75 4.39
CA ASP A 186 -10.36 7.77 3.22
C ASP A 186 -9.66 7.17 2.00
N ARG A 187 -10.16 7.46 0.78
CA ARG A 187 -9.53 7.06 -0.49
C ARG A 187 -9.38 8.26 -1.45
N ASP A 188 -9.18 9.45 -0.89
CA ASP A 188 -9.24 10.70 -1.67
C ASP A 188 -8.11 10.83 -2.70
N TRP A 189 -7.03 10.06 -2.55
CA TRP A 189 -6.00 9.96 -3.59
C TRP A 189 -6.56 9.50 -4.95
N ARG A 190 -7.69 8.79 -4.98
CA ARG A 190 -8.32 8.30 -6.22
C ARG A 190 -9.09 9.39 -6.97
N ILE A 191 -9.18 10.60 -6.42
CA ILE A 191 -9.94 11.71 -6.99
C ILE A 191 -9.51 12.07 -8.41
N SER A 192 -8.20 11.97 -8.72
CA SER A 192 -7.69 12.23 -10.08
C SER A 192 -8.25 11.28 -11.14
N THR A 193 -8.74 10.11 -10.73
CA THR A 193 -9.40 9.14 -11.61
C THR A 193 -10.92 9.28 -11.56
N GLN A 194 -11.48 9.51 -10.37
CA GLN A 194 -12.94 9.58 -10.15
C GLN A 194 -13.57 10.89 -10.62
N LEU A 195 -12.87 12.02 -10.41
CA LEU A 195 -13.31 13.39 -10.67
C LEU A 195 -12.15 14.21 -11.25
N PRO A 196 -11.69 13.89 -12.48
CA PRO A 196 -10.52 14.53 -13.08
C PRO A 196 -10.71 16.03 -13.30
N GLU A 197 -11.94 16.53 -13.38
CA GLU A 197 -12.25 17.95 -13.57
C GLU A 197 -11.77 18.81 -12.40
N LEU A 198 -11.66 18.23 -11.20
CA LEU A 198 -11.16 18.93 -10.01
C LEU A 198 -9.67 19.29 -10.08
N LEU A 199 -8.92 18.68 -11.02
CA LEU A 199 -7.51 19.02 -11.25
C LEU A 199 -7.33 20.32 -12.06
N ASP A 200 -8.39 20.80 -12.71
CA ASP A 200 -8.39 22.07 -13.47
C ASP A 200 -8.73 23.28 -12.58
N GLY A 201 -9.12 23.02 -11.34
CA GLY A 201 -9.53 24.02 -10.36
C GLY A 201 -10.64 23.50 -9.46
N VAL A 202 -10.72 24.03 -8.25
CA VAL A 202 -11.66 23.59 -7.21
C VAL A 202 -12.58 24.75 -6.84
N GLU A 203 -13.89 24.52 -6.80
CA GLU A 203 -14.84 25.52 -6.31
C GLU A 203 -14.75 25.66 -4.78
N GLU A 204 -14.94 26.86 -4.25
CA GLU A 204 -14.87 27.15 -2.81
C GLU A 204 -15.88 26.30 -2.01
N SER A 205 -17.08 26.09 -2.56
CA SER A 205 -18.13 25.23 -1.99
C SER A 205 -17.69 23.76 -1.85
N PHE A 206 -16.87 23.27 -2.77
CA PHE A 206 -16.32 21.91 -2.70
C PHE A 206 -15.30 21.82 -1.57
N VAL A 207 -14.39 22.79 -1.47
CA VAL A 207 -13.40 22.86 -0.38
C VAL A 207 -14.08 22.94 0.99
N GLU A 208 -15.16 23.73 1.12
CA GLU A 208 -15.93 23.82 2.36
C GLU A 208 -16.61 22.50 2.75
N THR A 209 -17.01 21.69 1.76
CA THR A 209 -17.72 20.42 1.99
C THR A 209 -16.76 19.27 2.28
N THR A 210 -15.65 19.18 1.54
CA THR A 210 -14.75 18.02 1.58
C THR A 210 -13.46 18.29 2.38
N GLY A 211 -13.10 19.56 2.57
CA GLY A 211 -11.80 19.94 3.13
C GLY A 211 -10.63 19.80 2.14
N LEU A 212 -10.88 19.34 0.90
CA LEU A 212 -9.85 19.14 -0.11
C LEU A 212 -9.48 20.47 -0.77
N THR A 213 -8.31 20.97 -0.41
CA THR A 213 -7.79 22.25 -0.90
C THR A 213 -7.18 22.14 -2.30
N GLU A 214 -7.05 23.27 -2.99
CA GLU A 214 -6.31 23.35 -4.26
C GLU A 214 -4.85 22.88 -4.11
N GLU A 215 -4.23 23.09 -2.94
CA GLU A 215 -2.88 22.60 -2.65
C GLU A 215 -2.85 21.06 -2.58
N TYR A 216 -3.86 20.44 -1.95
CA TYR A 216 -3.98 18.99 -1.90
C TYR A 216 -4.18 18.39 -3.30
N LEU A 217 -4.97 19.05 -4.16
CA LEU A 217 -5.29 18.66 -5.53
C LEU A 217 -4.25 19.12 -6.58
N SER A 218 -3.09 19.60 -6.11
CA SER A 218 -2.06 20.14 -6.99
C SER A 218 -1.55 19.12 -8.01
N ASN A 219 -1.64 19.50 -9.29
CA ASN A 219 -1.07 18.75 -10.40
C ASN A 219 0.43 18.98 -10.64
N ARG A 220 1.10 19.73 -9.76
CA ARG A 220 2.50 20.13 -9.92
C ARG A 220 3.44 19.07 -9.36
N LEU A 221 3.92 18.20 -10.24
CA LEU A 221 4.94 17.21 -9.88
C LEU A 221 6.32 17.87 -9.64
N PRO A 222 7.10 17.37 -8.65
CA PRO A 222 8.43 17.90 -8.38
C PRO A 222 9.39 17.64 -9.55
N LYS A 223 10.41 18.49 -9.67
CA LYS A 223 11.52 18.26 -10.60
C LYS A 223 12.57 17.43 -9.87
N VAL A 224 12.68 16.16 -10.24
CA VAL A 224 13.63 15.21 -9.66
C VAL A 224 14.62 14.80 -10.73
N THR A 225 15.91 14.86 -10.42
CA THR A 225 16.95 14.41 -11.36
C THR A 225 17.16 12.90 -11.25
N GLU A 226 17.64 12.25 -12.33
CA GLU A 226 17.98 10.82 -12.28
C GLU A 226 19.01 10.50 -11.18
N LYS A 227 20.01 11.36 -11.00
CA LYS A 227 21.03 11.19 -9.96
C LYS A 227 20.42 11.21 -8.56
N GLU A 228 19.47 12.10 -8.32
CA GLU A 228 18.73 12.19 -7.07
C GLU A 228 17.89 10.94 -6.87
N ALA A 229 17.10 10.53 -7.86
CA ALA A 229 16.28 9.33 -7.81
C ALA A 229 17.12 8.07 -7.51
N MET A 230 18.28 7.90 -8.15
CA MET A 230 19.16 6.76 -7.87
C MET A 230 19.75 6.78 -6.46
N SER A 231 19.95 7.96 -5.86
CA SER A 231 20.35 8.07 -4.46
C SER A 231 19.20 7.68 -3.52
N LEU A 232 17.99 8.14 -3.80
CA LEU A 232 16.80 7.81 -3.02
C LEU A 232 16.44 6.32 -3.12
N LEU A 233 16.57 5.72 -4.31
CA LEU A 233 16.38 4.28 -4.51
C LEU A 233 17.34 3.45 -3.64
N ARG A 234 18.63 3.83 -3.61
CA ARG A 234 19.60 3.16 -2.72
C ARG A 234 19.21 3.29 -1.25
N ASN A 235 18.76 4.47 -0.83
CA ASN A 235 18.28 4.66 0.54
C ASN A 235 17.08 3.75 0.86
N ILE A 236 16.14 3.55 -0.07
CA ILE A 236 15.01 2.62 0.10
C ILE A 236 15.51 1.19 0.31
N HIS A 237 16.47 0.72 -0.49
CA HIS A 237 17.05 -0.63 -0.36
C HIS A 237 17.87 -0.81 0.91
N ASP A 238 18.56 0.23 1.36
CA ASP A 238 19.40 0.18 2.55
C ASP A 238 18.58 0.34 3.85
N TRP A 239 17.31 0.76 3.75
CA TRP A 239 16.42 0.94 4.89
C TRP A 239 16.18 -0.38 5.63
N ARG A 240 16.14 -0.31 6.95
CA ARG A 240 15.84 -1.45 7.85
C ARG A 240 14.85 -0.98 8.91
N VAL A 241 13.92 -1.83 9.29
CA VAL A 241 13.08 -1.61 10.46
C VAL A 241 13.87 -2.04 11.69
N GLU A 242 13.96 -1.17 12.71
CA GLU A 242 14.46 -1.59 14.02
C GLU A 242 13.40 -2.49 14.66
N ILE A 243 13.72 -3.76 14.84
CA ILE A 243 12.82 -4.70 15.52
C ILE A 243 12.94 -4.43 17.01
N SER A 244 11.98 -3.71 17.57
CA SER A 244 11.73 -3.73 19.01
C SER A 244 11.13 -5.09 19.38
N GLU A 245 11.90 -5.90 20.11
CA GLU A 245 11.43 -7.16 20.73
C GLU A 245 10.31 -6.94 21.75
#